data_AF-W3AN32-F1
#
_entry.id   AF-W3AN32-F1
#
_cell.length_a   1.000
_cell.length_b   1.000
_cell.length_c   1.000
_cell.angle_alpha   90.00
_cell.angle_beta   90.00
_cell.angle_gamma   90.00
#
_symmetry.space_group_name_H-M   'P 1'
#
loop_
_entity.id
_entity.type
_entity.pdbx_description
1 polymer ?
#
loop_
_entity_poly.entity_id
_entity_poly.type
_entity_poly.pdbx_seq_one_letter_code
_entity_poly.pdbx_strand_id
1 'polypeptide(L)'
;MDFPENYYEDEVREGFYVPSLMKRNWAAGIEVLLEIDKICNKYGLKWFLCYGTLLGAVRHEGYIPWDDDLDIIMKRKDFNELKNHKDELPEGYVIVSVQDTEDYDSSMASVNNDLAAVLTPEQTIKYHGFPYNVGVDVFMLDEVSDDAQEESERMGNIYRLLELEKELRSAEIADRIGILKRYSSDYGFQFDYGKSIAHQISKKIDEESSRFCGKETKYLAYMQYYMVSGNSIFESELFDKTINVRFERAMLPISPYYDLLLRDSYGVYDKFVKESAWHEYPAYIKWEKQIKDLGAKIPYLYEFDKNALIHTAPDREQLKERCRLRISKLSELHKLAGKSISNGESDMLSQVMALCQKFAVELGEILEKSAINPENMVKLLEEYCEAAYRIYESKEDINISDILDEMDYILSLAETELEIIKERKEIVLLPFKVSGWKNMMPFFEKYKDDPEVNLHVVPIPYYLRGRDTSLQKEVYEGYALKKFEVYKGVPLEKLIEIEDYKTFPFEDMKPHVIVIQNPYDGYSMGSEVNRYFFSDNLKKLCDKLVYIPWFITDDIDIDDPACAMDVANMRHYVTVPGCVSADLILLPTENLRKSYIRVLTEFCGYETKERWERCVQVFNGAYINSILERVERV
;
A
#
# COMPACT_ATOMS: atom_id res chain seq x y z
N MET A 1 10.37 21.01 7.48
CA MET A 1 10.77 20.00 8.48
C MET A 1 11.46 18.82 7.79
N ASP A 2 12.44 18.17 8.43
CA ASP A 2 13.10 16.98 7.84
C ASP A 2 12.50 15.68 8.39
N PHE A 3 11.94 14.88 7.48
CA PHE A 3 11.46 13.52 7.73
C PHE A 3 12.53 12.50 7.27
N PRO A 4 12.69 11.37 7.98
CA PRO A 4 13.60 10.32 7.54
C PRO A 4 13.07 9.69 6.23
N GLU A 5 13.96 9.16 5.38
CA GLU A 5 13.57 8.63 4.07
C GLU A 5 12.49 7.53 4.14
N ASN A 6 12.52 6.71 5.20
CA ASN A 6 11.53 5.66 5.43
C ASN A 6 10.16 6.17 5.91
N TYR A 7 10.02 7.46 6.25
CA TYR A 7 8.75 8.04 6.66
C TYR A 7 7.69 7.92 5.55
N TYR A 8 8.07 7.98 4.27
CA TYR A 8 7.11 7.94 3.16
C TYR A 8 6.72 6.53 2.71
N GLU A 9 7.24 5.47 3.34
CA GLU A 9 6.93 4.09 2.95
C GLU A 9 5.51 3.69 3.31
N ASP A 10 4.84 2.84 2.54
CA ASP A 10 3.59 2.23 3.04
C ASP A 10 3.82 1.49 4.38
N GLU A 11 2.86 1.55 5.30
CA GLU A 11 2.93 0.86 6.61
C GLU A 11 1.57 0.35 7.07
N VAL A 12 1.58 -0.53 8.08
CA VAL A 12 0.36 -0.87 8.83
C VAL A 12 0.55 -0.39 10.27
N ARG A 13 -0.39 0.42 10.75
CA ARG A 13 -0.45 0.95 12.13
C ARG A 13 -1.81 0.57 12.71
N GLU A 14 -1.83 -0.11 13.87
CA GLU A 14 -3.07 -0.60 14.51
C GLU A 14 -4.01 -1.35 13.55
N GLY A 15 -3.45 -2.29 12.77
CA GLY A 15 -4.23 -3.09 11.81
C GLY A 15 -4.70 -2.34 10.56
N PHE A 16 -4.45 -1.04 10.44
CA PHE A 16 -4.86 -0.19 9.33
C PHE A 16 -3.71 0.07 8.35
N TYR A 17 -3.94 -0.14 7.04
CA TYR A 17 -2.94 0.15 6.00
C TYR A 17 -2.88 1.66 5.73
N VAL A 18 -1.74 2.29 6.01
CA VAL A 18 -1.46 3.70 5.73
C VAL A 18 -0.64 3.80 4.44
N PRO A 19 -1.22 4.27 3.33
CA PRO A 19 -0.51 4.37 2.07
C PRO A 19 0.54 5.47 2.09
N SER A 20 1.60 5.32 1.30
CA SER A 20 2.63 6.35 1.12
C SER A 20 2.05 7.73 0.80
N LEU A 21 1.01 7.78 -0.05
CA LEU A 21 0.34 9.04 -0.42
C LEU A 21 -0.29 9.74 0.80
N MET A 22 -0.84 8.99 1.76
CA MET A 22 -1.37 9.55 3.00
C MET A 22 -0.24 10.11 3.87
N LYS A 23 0.88 9.40 4.00
CA LYS A 23 2.02 9.94 4.76
C LYS A 23 2.61 11.21 4.13
N ARG A 24 2.53 11.33 2.80
CA ARG A 24 2.90 12.58 2.10
C ARG A 24 1.90 13.70 2.39
N ASN A 25 0.59 13.41 2.41
CA ASN A 25 -0.46 14.34 2.85
C ASN A 25 -0.19 14.84 4.29
N TRP A 26 0.07 13.92 5.22
CA TRP A 26 0.44 14.23 6.61
C TRP A 26 1.67 15.14 6.71
N ALA A 27 2.76 14.81 6.00
CA ALA A 27 3.96 15.65 6.00
C ALA A 27 3.70 17.05 5.43
N ALA A 28 2.88 17.16 4.37
CA ALA A 28 2.47 18.43 3.79
C ALA A 28 1.61 19.25 4.76
N GLY A 29 0.66 18.63 5.46
CA GLY A 29 -0.17 19.28 6.48
C GLY A 29 0.65 19.84 7.64
N ILE A 30 1.62 19.07 8.13
CA ILE A 30 2.54 19.55 9.17
C ILE A 30 3.35 20.76 8.68
N GLU A 31 3.82 20.81 7.42
CA GLU A 31 4.51 22.01 6.92
C GLU A 31 3.59 23.24 6.95
N VAL A 32 2.32 23.10 6.54
CA VAL A 32 1.34 24.20 6.59
C VAL A 32 1.12 24.65 8.03
N LEU A 33 0.91 23.70 8.95
CA LEU A 33 0.69 23.99 10.36
C LEU A 33 1.88 24.69 11.01
N LEU A 34 3.11 24.32 10.64
CA LEU A 34 4.31 24.97 11.15
C LEU A 34 4.48 26.42 10.62
N GLU A 35 3.96 26.76 9.45
CA GLU A 35 3.92 28.17 9.00
C GLU A 35 2.89 28.99 9.79
N ILE A 36 1.73 28.40 10.13
CA ILE A 36 0.74 29.03 11.02
C ILE A 36 1.36 29.24 12.41
N ASP A 37 2.03 28.22 12.94
CA ASP A 37 2.67 28.25 14.26
C ASP A 37 3.74 29.36 14.36
N LYS A 38 4.53 29.58 13.30
CA LYS A 38 5.52 30.67 13.25
C LYS A 38 4.87 32.04 13.42
N ILE A 39 3.76 32.31 12.70
CA ILE A 39 3.05 33.58 12.80
C ILE A 39 2.43 33.72 14.19
N CYS A 40 1.77 32.66 14.68
CA CYS A 40 1.16 32.67 16.00
C CYS A 40 2.18 32.94 17.10
N ASN A 41 3.33 32.26 17.08
CA ASN A 41 4.41 32.48 18.05
C ASN A 41 5.01 33.89 17.96
N LYS A 42 5.17 34.44 16.75
CA LYS A 42 5.69 35.81 16.56
C LYS A 42 4.78 36.87 17.18
N TYR A 43 3.46 36.69 17.06
CA TYR A 43 2.46 37.66 17.52
C TYR A 43 1.80 37.32 18.86
N GLY A 44 2.19 36.21 19.49
CA GLY A 44 1.63 35.77 20.77
C GLY A 44 0.18 35.27 20.67
N LEU A 45 -0.23 34.78 19.50
CA LEU A 45 -1.56 34.23 19.23
C LEU A 45 -1.63 32.81 19.77
N LYS A 46 -2.74 32.46 20.43
CA LYS A 46 -2.95 31.12 20.98
C LYS A 46 -3.79 30.28 20.03
N TRP A 47 -3.28 29.09 19.76
CA TRP A 47 -3.95 28.05 19.01
C TRP A 47 -3.67 26.71 19.68
N PHE A 48 -4.55 25.75 19.45
CA PHE A 48 -4.51 24.43 20.08
C PHE A 48 -4.90 23.37 19.06
N LEU A 49 -4.27 22.20 19.08
CA LEU A 49 -4.83 21.04 18.38
C LEU A 49 -6.21 20.72 18.98
N CYS A 50 -7.18 20.36 18.14
CA CYS A 50 -8.50 19.93 18.57
C CYS A 50 -8.95 18.64 17.85
N TYR A 51 -10.10 18.11 18.26
CA TYR A 51 -10.78 16.95 17.64
C TYR A 51 -9.84 15.76 17.34
N GLY A 52 -9.86 15.25 16.10
CA GLY A 52 -9.12 14.07 15.68
C GLY A 52 -7.62 14.27 15.83
N THR A 53 -7.15 15.48 15.50
CA THR A 53 -5.74 15.86 15.63
C THR A 53 -5.26 15.87 17.09
N LEU A 54 -6.05 16.40 18.03
CA LEU A 54 -5.73 16.35 19.47
C LEU A 54 -5.72 14.91 20.00
N LEU A 55 -6.69 14.10 19.57
CA LEU A 55 -6.77 12.69 19.94
C LEU A 55 -5.55 11.93 19.42
N GLY A 56 -5.12 12.19 18.19
CA GLY A 56 -3.89 11.67 17.60
C GLY A 56 -2.65 12.06 18.42
N ALA A 57 -2.51 13.34 18.76
CA ALA A 57 -1.38 13.84 19.55
C ALA A 57 -1.24 13.11 20.90
N VAL A 58 -2.36 12.91 21.61
CA VAL A 58 -2.36 12.31 22.95
C VAL A 58 -2.22 10.79 22.90
N ARG A 59 -2.84 10.13 21.91
CA ARG A 59 -2.94 8.66 21.86
C ARG A 59 -1.87 8.00 21.02
N HIS A 60 -1.43 8.64 19.94
CA HIS A 60 -0.49 8.09 18.95
C HIS A 60 0.83 8.87 18.86
N GLU A 61 0.98 9.97 19.62
CA GLU A 61 2.07 10.94 19.45
C GLU A 61 2.18 11.44 18.00
N GLY A 62 1.07 11.49 17.25
CA GLY A 62 1.05 11.76 15.81
C GLY A 62 -0.34 11.52 15.19
N TYR A 63 -0.39 11.25 13.89
CA TYR A 63 -1.68 11.01 13.22
C TYR A 63 -2.32 9.71 13.68
N ILE A 64 -3.66 9.73 13.78
CA ILE A 64 -4.46 8.51 13.82
C ILE A 64 -4.39 7.86 12.42
N PRO A 65 -4.23 6.53 12.29
CA PRO A 65 -3.96 5.90 10.99
C PRO A 65 -4.98 6.20 9.88
N TRP A 66 -6.26 6.38 10.25
CA TRP A 66 -7.39 6.62 9.35
C TRP A 66 -7.83 8.10 9.32
N ASP A 67 -6.96 9.00 9.74
CA ASP A 67 -7.18 10.45 9.77
C ASP A 67 -6.35 11.12 8.68
N ASP A 68 -6.85 12.20 8.06
CA ASP A 68 -6.28 12.76 6.83
C ASP A 68 -6.25 14.29 6.76
N ASP A 69 -6.70 14.98 7.81
CA ASP A 69 -6.68 16.42 7.94
C ASP A 69 -5.98 16.86 9.25
N LEU A 70 -5.95 18.17 9.48
CA LEU A 70 -5.38 18.77 10.68
C LEU A 70 -6.33 19.85 11.19
N ASP A 71 -6.75 19.71 12.44
CA ASP A 71 -7.66 20.60 13.11
C ASP A 71 -6.95 21.44 14.18
N ILE A 72 -7.12 22.75 14.11
CA ILE A 72 -6.75 23.67 15.18
C ILE A 72 -7.94 24.50 15.63
N ILE A 73 -7.91 24.90 16.90
CA ILE A 73 -8.90 25.80 17.47
C ILE A 73 -8.23 27.05 18.04
N MET A 74 -8.85 28.20 17.81
CA MET A 74 -8.38 29.52 18.24
C MET A 74 -9.53 30.34 18.81
N LYS A 75 -9.23 31.29 19.71
CA LYS A 75 -10.22 32.34 20.05
C LYS A 75 -10.46 33.22 18.82
N ARG A 76 -11.69 33.67 18.58
CA ARG A 76 -12.05 34.52 17.42
C ARG A 76 -11.11 35.71 17.25
N LYS A 77 -10.76 36.38 18.36
CA LYS A 77 -9.81 37.50 18.37
C LYS A 77 -8.42 37.13 17.83
N ASP A 78 -7.93 35.93 18.16
CA ASP A 78 -6.59 35.47 17.76
C ASP A 78 -6.59 35.08 16.28
N PHE A 79 -7.68 34.48 15.79
CA PHE A 79 -7.86 34.21 14.35
C PHE A 79 -7.96 35.51 13.53
N ASN A 80 -8.73 36.50 14.01
CA ASN A 80 -8.82 37.80 13.36
C ASN A 80 -7.45 38.50 13.29
N GLU A 81 -6.63 38.34 14.33
CA GLU A 81 -5.26 38.86 14.32
C GLU A 81 -4.34 38.06 13.38
N LEU A 82 -4.46 36.74 13.31
CA LEU A 82 -3.75 35.90 12.33
C LEU A 82 -4.00 36.38 10.89
N LYS A 83 -5.26 36.72 10.56
CA LYS A 83 -5.63 37.26 9.25
C LYS A 83 -4.92 38.58 8.92
N ASN A 84 -4.67 39.43 9.92
CA ASN A 84 -3.96 40.70 9.72
C ASN A 84 -2.50 40.49 9.29
N HIS A 85 -1.94 39.30 9.56
CA HIS A 85 -0.56 38.94 9.23
C HIS A 85 -0.48 37.91 8.09
N LYS A 86 -1.56 37.71 7.32
CA LYS A 86 -1.59 36.74 6.22
C LYS A 86 -0.51 36.95 5.17
N ASP A 87 -0.05 38.19 4.98
CA ASP A 87 0.99 38.54 4.01
C ASP A 87 2.39 38.03 4.42
N GLU A 88 2.55 37.53 5.66
CA GLU A 88 3.76 36.86 6.12
C GLU A 88 3.77 35.35 5.86
N LEU A 89 2.63 34.77 5.47
CA LEU A 89 2.60 33.38 5.02
C LEU A 89 3.43 33.25 3.73
N PRO A 90 4.01 32.06 3.47
CA PRO A 90 4.76 31.85 2.24
C PRO A 90 3.92 32.12 0.99
N GLU A 91 4.57 32.50 -0.11
CA GLU A 91 3.92 32.67 -1.40
C GLU A 91 3.06 31.46 -1.77
N GLY A 92 1.84 31.72 -2.23
CA GLY A 92 0.81 30.73 -2.54
C GLY A 92 -0.21 30.51 -1.44
N TYR A 93 0.14 30.75 -0.16
CA TYR A 93 -0.78 30.46 0.94
C TYR A 93 -2.02 31.37 0.92
N VAL A 94 -3.17 30.80 1.31
CA VAL A 94 -4.44 31.51 1.39
C VAL A 94 -5.15 31.15 2.69
N ILE A 95 -5.62 32.16 3.42
CA ILE A 95 -6.58 31.99 4.49
C ILE A 95 -7.98 32.11 3.88
N VAL A 96 -8.76 31.04 4.00
CA VAL A 96 -10.13 30.94 3.51
C VAL A 96 -11.10 31.06 4.68
N SER A 97 -12.08 31.95 4.56
CA SER A 97 -13.12 32.14 5.58
C SER A 97 -14.40 32.67 4.93
N VAL A 98 -15.55 32.47 5.59
CA VAL A 98 -16.84 32.98 5.10
C VAL A 98 -16.89 34.51 4.97
N GLN A 99 -16.06 35.24 5.71
CA GLN A 99 -16.02 36.69 5.65
C GLN A 99 -15.23 37.22 4.45
N ASP A 100 -14.18 36.51 4.06
CA ASP A 100 -13.14 37.01 3.15
C ASP A 100 -13.08 36.27 1.80
N THR A 101 -13.75 35.13 1.66
CA THR A 101 -13.70 34.30 0.45
C THR A 101 -15.10 34.14 -0.12
N GLU A 102 -15.31 34.64 -1.34
CA GLU A 102 -16.57 34.45 -2.06
C GLU A 102 -16.83 32.95 -2.29
N ASP A 103 -18.10 32.55 -2.20
CA ASP A 103 -18.57 31.17 -2.39
C ASP A 103 -17.99 30.13 -1.41
N TYR A 104 -17.45 30.57 -0.27
CA TYR A 104 -17.07 29.70 0.85
C TYR A 104 -18.09 29.81 2.00
N ASP A 105 -19.01 28.84 2.05
CA ASP A 105 -20.19 28.86 2.93
C ASP A 105 -20.00 27.96 4.17
N SER A 106 -18.82 28.00 4.80
CA SER A 106 -18.49 27.23 6.01
C SER A 106 -18.24 28.15 7.22
N SER A 107 -18.68 27.73 8.41
CA SER A 107 -18.39 28.42 9.67
C SER A 107 -16.98 28.18 10.20
N MET A 108 -16.29 27.19 9.64
CA MET A 108 -14.88 26.92 9.89
C MET A 108 -14.05 27.70 8.88
N ALA A 109 -12.85 28.16 9.26
CA ALA A 109 -11.88 28.73 8.34
C ALA A 109 -10.80 27.68 8.00
N SER A 110 -9.99 27.92 6.98
CA SER A 110 -8.81 27.08 6.74
C SER A 110 -7.63 27.89 6.21
N VAL A 111 -6.42 27.44 6.53
CA VAL A 111 -5.19 27.98 5.96
C VAL A 111 -4.63 26.94 4.98
N ASN A 112 -4.59 27.30 3.71
CA ASN A 112 -4.24 26.40 2.63
C ASN A 112 -2.91 26.82 2.01
N ASN A 113 -2.12 25.84 1.56
CA ASN A 113 -0.83 26.08 0.92
C ASN A 113 -0.93 26.65 -0.51
N ASP A 114 -2.11 26.57 -1.12
CA ASP A 114 -2.47 27.13 -2.42
C ASP A 114 -4.00 27.37 -2.48
N LEU A 115 -4.52 27.90 -3.59
CA LEU A 115 -5.95 27.89 -3.92
C LEU A 115 -6.27 26.84 -5.01
N ALA A 116 -5.29 26.52 -5.86
CA ALA A 116 -5.41 25.52 -6.90
C ALA A 116 -5.45 24.11 -6.28
N ALA A 117 -6.27 23.24 -6.88
CA ALA A 117 -6.40 21.84 -6.46
C ALA A 117 -5.10 21.04 -6.62
N VAL A 118 -4.32 21.35 -7.66
CA VAL A 118 -3.11 20.63 -8.05
C VAL A 118 -1.91 21.56 -7.97
N LEU A 119 -0.87 21.08 -7.30
CA LEU A 119 0.37 21.82 -7.10
C LEU A 119 1.28 21.73 -8.33
N THR A 120 2.10 22.75 -8.54
CA THR A 120 3.19 22.68 -9.53
C THR A 120 4.24 21.66 -9.10
N PRO A 121 5.14 21.20 -10.00
CA PRO A 121 6.25 20.32 -9.61
C PRO A 121 7.12 20.90 -8.49
N GLU A 122 7.42 22.19 -8.53
CA GLU A 122 8.23 22.88 -7.50
C GLU A 122 7.52 22.89 -6.15
N GLN A 123 6.21 23.15 -6.14
CA GLN A 123 5.39 23.09 -4.93
C GLN A 123 5.27 21.66 -4.41
N THR A 124 5.10 20.68 -5.28
CA THR A 124 5.03 19.25 -4.91
C THR A 124 6.28 18.83 -4.14
N ILE A 125 7.48 19.27 -4.56
CA ILE A 125 8.74 19.02 -3.82
C ILE A 125 8.71 19.69 -2.43
N LYS A 126 8.24 20.95 -2.35
CA LYS A 126 8.06 21.66 -1.07
C LYS A 126 7.11 20.90 -0.14
N TYR A 127 6.04 20.33 -0.66
CA TYR A 127 5.05 19.57 0.10
C TYR A 127 5.23 18.06 0.00
N HIS A 128 6.49 17.62 0.09
CA HIS A 128 6.85 16.22 0.34
C HIS A 128 6.32 15.22 -0.69
N GLY A 129 6.22 15.64 -1.95
CA GLY A 129 5.76 14.79 -3.04
C GLY A 129 4.25 14.60 -3.05
N PHE A 130 3.51 15.32 -2.19
CA PHE A 130 2.06 15.36 -2.23
C PHE A 130 1.61 16.31 -3.33
N PRO A 131 0.77 15.87 -4.29
CA PRO A 131 0.47 16.63 -5.50
C PRO A 131 -0.70 17.62 -5.33
N TYR A 132 -1.36 17.62 -4.17
CA TYR A 132 -2.59 18.37 -3.95
C TYR A 132 -2.43 19.50 -2.95
N ASN A 133 -3.38 20.42 -3.03
CA ASN A 133 -3.65 21.38 -1.98
C ASN A 133 -3.82 20.68 -0.62
N VAL A 134 -3.22 21.26 0.41
CA VAL A 134 -3.41 20.87 1.80
C VAL A 134 -3.81 22.09 2.62
N GLY A 135 -4.88 21.93 3.38
CA GLY A 135 -5.40 22.90 4.33
C GLY A 135 -5.24 22.41 5.75
N VAL A 136 -5.06 23.35 6.68
CA VAL A 136 -5.30 23.16 8.11
C VAL A 136 -6.61 23.85 8.44
N ASP A 137 -7.51 23.11 9.06
CA ASP A 137 -8.83 23.58 9.46
C ASP A 137 -8.75 24.35 10.77
N VAL A 138 -9.40 25.51 10.81
CA VAL A 138 -9.34 26.48 11.91
C VAL A 138 -10.74 26.71 12.46
N PHE A 139 -10.99 26.13 13.62
CA PHE A 139 -12.19 26.33 14.41
C PHE A 139 -12.05 27.59 15.26
N MET A 140 -13.12 28.39 15.33
CA MET A 140 -13.12 29.67 16.04
C MET A 140 -14.04 29.59 17.24
N LEU A 141 -13.49 29.90 18.41
CA LEU A 141 -14.23 30.03 19.66
C LEU A 141 -14.71 31.47 19.82
N ASP A 142 -16.03 31.64 19.88
CA ASP A 142 -16.68 32.91 20.12
C ASP A 142 -17.13 33.03 21.58
N GLU A 143 -17.07 34.23 22.12
CA GLU A 143 -17.52 34.54 23.48
C GLU A 143 -19.04 34.34 23.62
N VAL A 144 -19.45 33.68 24.71
CA VAL A 144 -20.86 33.57 25.13
C VAL A 144 -21.17 34.70 26.09
N SER A 145 -22.21 35.50 25.83
CA SER A 145 -22.53 36.64 26.71
C SER A 145 -22.96 36.15 28.09
N ASP A 146 -22.45 36.81 29.14
CA ASP A 146 -22.90 36.61 30.51
C ASP A 146 -24.31 37.21 30.74
N ASP A 147 -24.79 38.05 29.81
CA ASP A 147 -26.17 38.52 29.76
C ASP A 147 -27.03 37.55 28.93
N ALA A 148 -27.87 36.79 29.64
CA ALA A 148 -28.77 35.81 29.03
C ALA A 148 -29.76 36.41 28.01
N GLN A 149 -30.12 37.68 28.15
CA GLN A 149 -31.01 38.35 27.20
C GLN A 149 -30.26 38.70 25.90
N GLU A 150 -29.04 39.24 25.99
CA GLU A 150 -28.20 39.49 24.82
C GLU A 150 -27.87 38.18 24.08
N GLU A 151 -27.56 37.12 24.83
CA GLU A 151 -27.27 35.81 24.29
C GLU A 151 -28.50 35.20 23.60
N SER A 152 -29.67 35.28 24.23
CA SER A 152 -30.92 34.81 23.65
C SER A 152 -31.29 35.60 22.38
N GLU A 153 -30.97 36.89 22.31
CA GLU A 153 -31.17 37.70 21.11
C GLU A 153 -30.26 37.24 19.97
N ARG A 154 -28.95 37.09 20.23
CA ARG A 154 -27.97 36.56 19.27
C ARG A 154 -28.42 35.22 18.71
N MET A 155 -28.74 34.27 19.59
CA MET A 155 -29.20 32.94 19.17
C MET A 155 -30.49 33.03 18.36
N GLY A 156 -31.43 33.89 18.76
CA GLY A 156 -32.67 34.13 18.00
C GLY A 156 -32.41 34.66 16.59
N ASN A 157 -31.43 35.56 16.41
CA ASN A 157 -31.04 36.05 15.08
C ASN A 157 -30.44 34.94 14.21
N ILE A 158 -29.54 34.13 14.77
CA ILE A 158 -28.91 33.05 14.01
C ILE A 158 -29.95 31.98 13.64
N TYR A 159 -30.85 31.59 14.56
CA TYR A 159 -31.92 30.64 14.25
C TYR A 159 -32.81 31.11 13.10
N ARG A 160 -33.15 32.41 13.04
CA ARG A 160 -33.92 32.97 11.92
C ARG A 160 -33.16 32.88 10.60
N LEU A 161 -31.84 33.10 10.61
CA LEU A 161 -31.02 32.97 9.40
C LEU A 161 -30.94 31.51 8.92
N LEU A 162 -30.80 30.56 9.83
CA LEU A 162 -30.83 29.13 9.54
C LEU A 162 -32.22 28.67 9.04
N GLU A 163 -33.29 29.19 9.64
CA GLU A 163 -34.67 28.93 9.19
C GLU A 163 -34.92 29.51 7.79
N LEU A 164 -34.43 30.72 7.52
CA LEU A 164 -34.42 31.31 6.19
C LEU A 164 -33.70 30.42 5.19
N GLU A 165 -32.50 29.95 5.52
CA GLU A 165 -31.73 29.07 4.64
C GLU A 165 -32.50 27.79 4.31
N LYS A 166 -33.08 27.15 5.33
CA LYS A 166 -33.90 25.94 5.18
C LYS A 166 -35.15 26.19 4.32
N GLU A 167 -35.84 27.31 4.54
CA GLU A 167 -37.02 27.69 3.77
C GLU A 167 -36.65 27.95 2.30
N LEU A 168 -35.55 28.66 2.03
CA LEU A 168 -35.07 28.92 0.67
C LEU A 168 -34.67 27.64 -0.07
N ARG A 169 -34.00 26.70 0.63
CA ARG A 169 -33.65 25.38 0.06
C ARG A 169 -34.89 24.59 -0.34
N SER A 170 -35.98 24.73 0.42
CA SER A 170 -37.24 24.01 0.20
C SER A 170 -38.22 24.74 -0.72
N ALA A 171 -38.01 26.03 -0.99
CA ALA A 171 -38.92 26.87 -1.75
C ALA A 171 -38.64 26.84 -3.26
N GLU A 172 -39.72 26.94 -4.03
CA GLU A 172 -39.69 27.19 -5.46
C GLU A 172 -39.00 28.52 -5.77
N ILE A 173 -38.27 28.58 -6.89
CA ILE A 173 -37.47 29.76 -7.27
C ILE A 173 -38.32 31.04 -7.31
N ALA A 174 -39.57 30.94 -7.75
CA ALA A 174 -40.49 32.08 -7.85
C ALA A 174 -40.84 32.72 -6.48
N ASP A 175 -40.80 31.94 -5.40
CA ASP A 175 -41.22 32.39 -4.07
C ASP A 175 -40.05 32.95 -3.23
N ARG A 176 -38.80 32.62 -3.58
CA ARG A 176 -37.59 32.98 -2.82
C ARG A 176 -37.45 34.48 -2.58
N ILE A 177 -37.77 35.32 -3.55
CA ILE A 177 -37.71 36.79 -3.39
C ILE A 177 -38.73 37.27 -2.35
N GLY A 178 -39.93 36.68 -2.33
CA GLY A 178 -40.96 37.00 -1.34
C GLY A 178 -40.51 36.64 0.08
N ILE A 179 -39.91 35.46 0.22
CA ILE A 179 -39.33 34.99 1.49
C ILE A 179 -38.24 35.95 1.96
N LEU A 180 -37.27 36.29 1.10
CA LEU A 180 -36.19 37.22 1.43
C LEU A 180 -36.72 38.59 1.88
N LYS A 181 -37.70 39.16 1.16
CA LYS A 181 -38.34 40.44 1.54
C LYS A 181 -39.05 40.37 2.89
N ARG A 182 -39.68 39.23 3.20
CA ARG A 182 -40.33 39.01 4.51
C ARG A 182 -39.29 39.05 5.62
N TYR A 183 -38.18 38.32 5.48
CA TYR A 183 -37.09 38.36 6.47
C TYR A 183 -36.42 39.73 6.56
N SER A 184 -36.30 40.47 5.45
CA SER A 184 -35.84 41.86 5.47
C SER A 184 -36.77 42.79 6.25
N SER A 185 -38.08 42.59 6.15
CA SER A 185 -39.09 43.40 6.85
C SER A 185 -39.20 43.04 8.33
N ASP A 186 -39.30 41.75 8.63
CA ASP A 186 -39.61 41.25 9.97
C ASP A 186 -38.40 41.30 10.90
N TYR A 187 -37.19 41.16 10.35
CA TYR A 187 -35.95 41.03 11.12
C TYR A 187 -34.84 41.99 10.69
N GLY A 188 -35.06 42.83 9.66
CA GLY A 188 -34.11 43.85 9.24
C GLY A 188 -32.95 43.35 8.36
N PHE A 189 -32.89 42.07 8.00
CA PHE A 189 -31.79 41.52 7.20
C PHE A 189 -31.78 42.06 5.76
N GLN A 190 -30.67 42.67 5.34
CA GLN A 190 -30.50 43.17 3.97
C GLN A 190 -29.74 42.17 3.10
N PHE A 191 -30.22 41.96 1.87
CA PHE A 191 -29.63 41.04 0.89
C PHE A 191 -29.40 41.74 -0.46
N ASP A 192 -28.24 41.48 -1.06
CA ASP A 192 -27.90 41.82 -2.43
C ASP A 192 -28.28 40.66 -3.37
N TYR A 193 -29.33 40.87 -4.17
CA TYR A 193 -29.82 39.86 -5.12
C TYR A 193 -28.87 39.59 -6.29
N GLY A 194 -27.81 40.41 -6.47
CA GLY A 194 -26.77 40.19 -7.47
C GLY A 194 -25.67 39.22 -7.04
N LYS A 195 -25.65 38.80 -5.77
CA LYS A 195 -24.65 37.89 -5.20
C LYS A 195 -25.28 36.62 -4.65
N SER A 196 -24.46 35.62 -4.33
CA SER A 196 -24.92 34.38 -3.69
C SER A 196 -25.67 34.71 -2.39
N ILE A 197 -26.94 34.33 -2.34
CA ILE A 197 -27.79 34.52 -1.15
C ILE A 197 -27.35 33.57 -0.02
N ALA A 198 -26.96 32.34 -0.36
CA ALA A 198 -26.46 31.36 0.60
C ALA A 198 -25.21 31.88 1.31
N HIS A 199 -24.28 32.45 0.54
CA HIS A 199 -23.07 33.07 1.09
C HIS A 199 -23.38 34.25 2.00
N GLN A 200 -24.31 35.13 1.59
CA GLN A 200 -24.72 36.25 2.43
C GLN A 200 -25.38 35.82 3.75
N ILE A 201 -26.17 34.74 3.74
CA ILE A 201 -26.74 34.16 4.96
C ILE A 201 -25.62 33.65 5.87
N SER A 202 -24.68 32.86 5.32
CA SER A 202 -23.54 32.33 6.08
C SER A 202 -22.67 33.44 6.68
N LYS A 203 -22.42 34.52 5.93
CA LYS A 203 -21.70 35.70 6.41
C LYS A 203 -22.41 36.39 7.58
N LYS A 204 -23.73 36.57 7.48
CA LYS A 204 -24.54 37.14 8.58
C LYS A 204 -24.54 36.24 9.82
N ILE A 205 -24.57 34.92 9.63
CA ILE A 205 -24.47 33.96 10.74
C ILE A 205 -23.14 34.12 11.46
N ASP A 206 -22.03 34.26 10.74
CA ASP A 206 -20.71 34.47 11.33
C ASP A 206 -20.55 35.86 11.98
N GLU A 207 -21.15 36.91 11.39
CA GLU A 207 -21.23 38.25 12.00
C GLU A 207 -21.98 38.21 13.35
N GLU A 208 -23.14 37.54 13.41
CA GLU A 208 -23.88 37.38 14.65
C GLU A 208 -23.14 36.47 15.65
N SER A 209 -22.50 35.39 15.17
CA SER A 209 -21.70 34.49 16.01
C SER A 209 -20.58 35.24 16.74
N SER A 210 -19.85 36.08 16.00
CA SER A 210 -18.74 36.88 16.50
C SER A 210 -19.14 38.18 17.21
N ARG A 211 -20.43 38.44 17.46
CA ARG A 211 -20.96 39.68 18.06
C ARG A 211 -20.28 40.10 19.37
N PHE A 212 -19.78 39.14 20.15
CA PHE A 212 -19.11 39.39 21.43
C PHE A 212 -17.58 39.22 21.38
N CYS A 213 -17.01 39.13 20.17
CA CYS A 213 -15.58 38.98 19.93
C CYS A 213 -14.77 39.98 20.77
N GLY A 214 -13.85 39.47 21.59
CA GLY A 214 -12.92 40.27 22.39
C GLY A 214 -13.48 40.76 23.72
N LYS A 215 -14.72 40.41 24.09
CA LYS A 215 -15.20 40.58 25.48
C LYS A 215 -14.54 39.53 26.39
N GLU A 216 -14.42 39.85 27.68
CA GLU A 216 -14.06 38.83 28.68
C GLU A 216 -15.35 38.19 29.19
N THR A 217 -15.54 36.89 28.92
CA THR A 217 -16.72 36.12 29.31
C THR A 217 -16.31 34.82 30.00
N LYS A 218 -17.22 34.26 30.79
CA LYS A 218 -16.97 32.97 31.46
C LYS A 218 -16.84 31.81 30.47
N TYR A 219 -17.63 31.84 29.40
CA TYR A 219 -17.72 30.74 28.44
C TYR A 219 -17.36 31.17 27.02
N LEU A 220 -16.77 30.24 26.30
CA LEU A 220 -16.52 30.28 24.86
C LEU A 220 -17.31 29.15 24.20
N ALA A 221 -17.76 29.35 22.98
CA ALA A 221 -18.46 28.33 22.21
C ALA A 221 -17.95 28.26 20.78
N TYR A 222 -17.86 27.05 20.23
CA TYR A 222 -17.88 26.92 18.78
C TYR A 222 -19.35 26.99 18.34
N MET A 223 -19.76 28.16 17.84
CA MET A 223 -21.17 28.53 17.71
C MET A 223 -21.99 27.51 16.91
N GLN A 224 -21.42 26.92 15.85
CA GLN A 224 -22.13 25.96 15.01
C GLN A 224 -22.70 24.77 15.80
N TYR A 225 -21.90 24.16 16.68
CA TYR A 225 -22.39 23.05 17.51
C TYR A 225 -23.24 23.52 18.68
N TYR A 226 -22.90 24.67 19.29
CA TYR A 226 -23.68 25.23 20.38
C TYR A 226 -25.12 25.50 19.97
N MET A 227 -25.34 25.98 18.76
CA MET A 227 -26.69 26.26 18.24
C MET A 227 -27.49 24.99 17.93
N VAL A 228 -26.84 23.93 17.44
CA VAL A 228 -27.51 22.70 17.01
C VAL A 228 -27.82 21.78 18.19
N SER A 229 -26.89 21.69 19.14
CA SER A 229 -26.91 20.66 20.19
C SER A 229 -26.89 21.21 21.61
N GLY A 230 -26.58 22.50 21.80
CA GLY A 230 -26.27 23.07 23.11
C GLY A 230 -24.90 22.65 23.66
N ASN A 231 -24.11 21.88 22.90
CA ASN A 231 -22.78 21.40 23.29
C ASN A 231 -21.67 22.35 22.78
N SER A 232 -20.40 21.95 22.94
CA SER A 232 -19.23 22.73 22.51
C SER A 232 -19.16 24.12 23.13
N ILE A 233 -19.60 24.21 24.39
CA ILE A 233 -19.42 25.36 25.28
C ILE A 233 -18.37 25.00 26.32
N PHE A 234 -17.40 25.89 26.50
CA PHE A 234 -16.19 25.63 27.27
C PHE A 234 -15.91 26.79 28.21
N GLU A 235 -15.36 26.51 29.39
CA GLU A 235 -14.83 27.58 30.24
C GLU A 235 -13.64 28.25 29.53
N SER A 236 -13.62 29.58 29.53
CA SER A 236 -12.63 30.35 28.78
C SER A 236 -11.19 30.08 29.21
N GLU A 237 -10.99 29.69 30.47
CA GLU A 237 -9.70 29.32 31.06
C GLU A 237 -9.06 28.07 30.44
N LEU A 238 -9.86 27.19 29.80
CA LEU A 238 -9.35 26.00 29.12
C LEU A 238 -8.44 26.35 27.94
N PHE A 239 -8.52 27.59 27.46
CA PHE A 239 -7.78 28.13 26.31
C PHE A 239 -6.83 29.28 26.68
N ASP A 240 -6.45 29.40 27.96
CA ASP A 240 -5.56 30.47 28.43
C ASP A 240 -4.08 30.07 28.50
N LYS A 241 -3.77 28.79 28.54
CA LYS A 241 -2.40 28.27 28.62
C LYS A 241 -2.24 27.13 27.64
N THR A 242 -1.03 26.93 27.15
CA THR A 242 -0.65 25.82 26.29
C THR A 242 0.36 24.93 27.00
N ILE A 243 0.36 23.64 26.67
CA ILE A 243 1.49 22.73 26.83
C ILE A 243 1.85 22.17 25.46
N ASN A 244 3.12 21.84 25.24
CA ASN A 244 3.55 21.25 23.98
C ASN A 244 3.68 19.73 24.13
N VAL A 245 3.06 18.99 23.21
CA VAL A 245 3.19 17.53 23.12
C VAL A 245 3.80 17.15 21.78
N ARG A 246 4.31 15.91 21.70
CA ARG A 246 4.82 15.38 20.44
C ARG A 246 3.64 15.08 19.51
N PHE A 247 3.75 15.55 18.27
CA PHE A 247 2.91 15.15 17.16
C PHE A 247 3.83 14.86 15.97
N GLU A 248 3.95 13.59 15.60
CA GLU A 248 4.98 13.07 14.72
C GLU A 248 6.37 13.50 15.21
N ARG A 249 7.02 14.42 14.49
CA ARG A 249 8.35 14.96 14.84
C ARG A 249 8.28 16.38 15.40
N ALA A 250 7.09 16.97 15.50
CA ALA A 250 6.87 18.35 15.92
C ALA A 250 6.43 18.40 17.39
N MET A 251 6.67 19.54 18.03
CA MET A 251 6.14 19.83 19.36
C MET A 251 5.04 20.88 19.19
N LEU A 252 3.78 20.46 19.33
CA LEU A 252 2.62 21.30 19.01
C LEU A 252 1.81 21.62 20.27
N PRO A 253 1.21 22.83 20.34
CA PRO A 253 0.45 23.29 21.49
C PRO A 253 -0.90 22.57 21.60
N ILE A 254 -1.21 22.12 22.81
CA ILE A 254 -2.52 21.63 23.22
C ILE A 254 -2.95 22.32 24.53
N SER A 255 -4.24 22.21 24.86
CA SER A 255 -4.72 22.67 26.17
C SER A 255 -4.14 21.77 27.27
N PRO A 256 -3.69 22.32 28.42
CA PRO A 256 -3.36 21.53 29.62
C PRO A 256 -4.53 20.69 30.13
N TYR A 257 -5.75 21.01 29.69
CA TYR A 257 -6.99 20.34 30.03
C TYR A 257 -7.48 19.39 28.92
N TYR A 258 -6.57 18.91 28.07
CA TYR A 258 -6.90 18.07 26.92
C TYR A 258 -7.76 16.84 27.27
N ASP A 259 -7.56 16.22 28.43
CA ASP A 259 -8.36 15.05 28.87
C ASP A 259 -9.84 15.42 29.02
N LEU A 260 -10.16 16.62 29.52
CA LEU A 260 -11.54 17.09 29.60
C LEU A 260 -12.14 17.31 28.21
N LEU A 261 -11.40 17.95 27.31
CA LEU A 261 -11.86 18.23 25.93
C LEU A 261 -12.09 16.93 25.14
N LEU A 262 -11.20 15.95 25.29
CA LEU A 262 -11.32 14.66 24.62
C LEU A 262 -12.45 13.80 25.21
N ARG A 263 -12.66 13.81 26.53
CA ARG A 263 -13.80 13.11 27.16
C ARG A 263 -15.14 13.72 26.77
N ASP A 264 -15.21 15.04 26.62
CA ASP A 264 -16.41 15.73 26.13
C ASP A 264 -16.73 15.32 24.68
N SER A 265 -15.69 15.25 23.82
CA SER A 265 -15.86 14.95 22.39
C SER A 265 -16.09 13.45 22.09
N TYR A 266 -15.41 12.56 22.81
CA TYR A 266 -15.31 11.13 22.47
C TYR A 266 -15.70 10.18 23.62
N GLY A 267 -15.98 10.69 24.81
CA GLY A 267 -16.22 9.86 25.99
C GLY A 267 -14.96 9.08 26.41
N VAL A 268 -15.00 7.75 26.29
CA VAL A 268 -13.84 6.89 26.54
C VAL A 268 -13.06 6.71 25.25
N TYR A 269 -11.94 7.43 25.12
CA TYR A 269 -11.17 7.52 23.86
C TYR A 269 -9.93 6.61 23.80
N ASP A 270 -9.69 5.80 24.84
CA ASP A 270 -8.63 4.78 24.86
C ASP A 270 -8.90 3.63 23.87
N LYS A 271 -10.16 3.46 23.44
CA LYS A 271 -10.56 2.46 22.45
C LYS A 271 -10.36 3.01 21.03
N PHE A 272 -9.76 2.20 20.17
CA PHE A 272 -9.65 2.49 18.74
C PHE A 272 -10.99 2.28 18.03
N VAL A 273 -11.43 3.30 17.30
CA VAL A 273 -12.66 3.32 16.50
C VAL A 273 -12.32 3.93 15.15
N LYS A 274 -12.51 3.16 14.08
CA LYS A 274 -12.23 3.55 12.69
C LYS A 274 -13.45 4.24 12.07
N GLU A 275 -13.78 5.42 12.58
CA GLU A 275 -14.89 6.23 12.05
C GLU A 275 -14.34 7.36 11.17
N SER A 276 -15.14 7.77 10.17
CA SER A 276 -14.79 8.86 9.27
C SER A 276 -15.06 10.22 9.90
N ALA A 277 -14.34 11.23 9.44
CA ALA A 277 -14.69 12.63 9.64
C ALA A 277 -15.99 13.01 8.92
N TRP A 278 -16.36 14.29 8.98
CA TRP A 278 -17.56 14.86 8.33
C TRP A 278 -17.42 15.02 6.80
N HIS A 279 -16.40 14.41 6.19
CA HIS A 279 -16.12 14.45 4.75
C HIS A 279 -15.78 13.07 4.19
N GLU A 280 -15.67 12.99 2.86
CA GLU A 280 -15.23 11.78 2.16
C GLU A 280 -13.76 11.50 2.47
N TYR A 281 -13.42 10.24 2.78
CA TYR A 281 -12.05 9.80 3.05
C TYR A 281 -11.47 8.98 1.88
N PRO A 282 -10.21 9.19 1.49
CA PRO A 282 -9.38 10.35 1.88
C PRO A 282 -9.90 11.67 1.31
N ALA A 283 -9.67 12.78 2.02
CA ALA A 283 -10.11 14.13 1.68
C ALA A 283 -9.64 14.58 0.29
N TYR A 284 -8.50 14.05 -0.18
CA TYR A 284 -7.94 14.35 -1.49
C TYR A 284 -8.62 13.60 -2.66
N ILE A 285 -9.56 12.69 -2.41
CA ILE A 285 -10.36 12.03 -3.47
C ILE A 285 -11.10 13.06 -4.33
N LYS A 286 -11.57 14.15 -3.73
CA LYS A 286 -12.25 15.23 -4.46
C LYS A 286 -11.38 15.82 -5.57
N TRP A 287 -10.07 15.93 -5.35
CA TRP A 287 -9.11 16.45 -6.33
C TRP A 287 -8.84 15.44 -7.43
N GLU A 288 -8.72 14.16 -7.10
CA GLU A 288 -8.60 13.09 -8.08
C GLU A 288 -9.81 13.02 -9.03
N LYS A 289 -11.03 13.18 -8.50
CA LYS A 289 -12.26 13.23 -9.31
C LYS A 289 -12.21 14.40 -10.30
N GLN A 290 -11.87 15.60 -9.82
CA GLN A 290 -11.75 16.78 -10.70
C GLN A 290 -10.72 16.60 -11.82
N ILE A 291 -9.55 16.02 -11.53
CA ILE A 291 -8.52 15.75 -12.54
C ILE A 291 -9.03 14.76 -13.59
N LYS A 292 -9.71 13.69 -13.15
CA LYS A 292 -10.28 12.68 -14.05
C LYS A 292 -11.39 13.27 -14.92
N ASP A 293 -12.23 14.14 -14.37
CA ASP A 293 -13.30 14.83 -15.11
C ASP A 293 -12.73 15.75 -16.21
N LEU A 294 -11.51 16.26 -16.03
CA LEU A 294 -10.76 17.00 -17.05
C LEU A 294 -10.06 16.10 -18.08
N GLY A 295 -10.15 14.78 -17.94
CA GLY A 295 -9.53 13.80 -18.84
C GLY A 295 -8.02 13.62 -18.64
N ALA A 296 -7.46 14.10 -17.53
CA ALA A 296 -6.05 13.98 -17.21
C ALA A 296 -5.75 12.67 -16.45
N LYS A 297 -4.55 12.12 -16.69
CA LYS A 297 -4.08 10.91 -16.01
C LYS A 297 -3.40 11.25 -14.68
N ILE A 298 -3.56 10.37 -13.69
CA ILE A 298 -2.93 10.49 -12.38
C ILE A 298 -1.79 9.46 -12.29
N PRO A 299 -0.51 9.87 -12.26
CA PRO A 299 0.62 8.95 -12.49
C PRO A 299 0.75 7.79 -11.50
N TYR A 300 0.35 7.98 -10.25
CA TYR A 300 0.43 6.95 -9.19
C TYR A 300 -0.86 6.14 -9.03
N LEU A 301 -1.88 6.38 -9.86
CA LEU A 301 -3.08 5.55 -9.90
C LEU A 301 -3.04 4.64 -11.11
N TYR A 302 -3.09 3.34 -10.86
CA TYR A 302 -3.19 2.36 -11.92
C TYR A 302 -4.56 2.43 -12.61
N GLU A 303 -4.55 2.53 -13.93
CA GLU A 303 -5.73 2.37 -14.77
C GLU A 303 -5.76 0.94 -15.27
N PHE A 304 -6.88 0.24 -15.08
CA PHE A 304 -7.00 -1.17 -15.44
C PHE A 304 -6.72 -1.42 -16.93
N ASP A 305 -5.64 -2.16 -17.21
CA ASP A 305 -5.36 -2.72 -18.53
C ASP A 305 -5.88 -4.17 -18.62
N LYS A 306 -6.81 -4.44 -19.56
CA LYS A 306 -7.34 -5.77 -19.81
C LYS A 306 -6.25 -6.78 -20.22
N ASN A 307 -5.16 -6.32 -20.82
CA ASN A 307 -4.04 -7.19 -21.19
C ASN A 307 -3.32 -7.76 -19.96
N ALA A 308 -3.37 -7.10 -18.81
CA ALA A 308 -2.79 -7.61 -17.57
C ALA A 308 -3.44 -8.93 -17.12
N LEU A 309 -4.68 -9.20 -17.52
CA LEU A 309 -5.37 -10.47 -17.23
C LEU A 309 -4.85 -11.64 -18.08
N ILE A 310 -4.22 -11.36 -19.21
CA ILE A 310 -3.70 -12.38 -20.13
C ILE A 310 -2.41 -12.93 -19.52
N HIS A 311 -2.30 -14.26 -19.48
CA HIS A 311 -1.09 -14.94 -19.08
C HIS A 311 -0.87 -16.12 -20.03
N THR A 312 0.28 -16.12 -20.68
CA THR A 312 0.73 -17.20 -21.55
C THR A 312 1.98 -17.78 -20.94
N ALA A 313 1.94 -19.07 -20.59
CA ALA A 313 3.09 -19.76 -20.05
C ALA A 313 4.28 -19.67 -21.02
N PRO A 314 5.50 -19.51 -20.52
CA PRO A 314 6.69 -19.50 -21.36
C PRO A 314 6.88 -20.84 -22.05
N ASP A 315 7.53 -20.80 -23.21
CA ASP A 315 8.03 -22.02 -23.85
C ASP A 315 9.19 -22.58 -23.00
N ARG A 316 8.90 -23.62 -22.21
CA ARG A 316 9.88 -24.31 -21.35
C ARG A 316 10.29 -25.61 -22.02
N GLU A 317 11.59 -25.78 -22.26
CA GLU A 317 12.15 -27.05 -22.70
C GLU A 317 11.97 -28.08 -21.59
N GLN A 318 11.13 -29.09 -21.82
CA GLN A 318 10.80 -30.07 -20.78
C GLN A 318 12.01 -30.94 -20.46
N LEU A 319 12.19 -31.34 -19.19
CA LEU A 319 13.27 -32.26 -18.79
C LEU A 319 13.33 -33.50 -19.67
N LYS A 320 12.17 -34.09 -19.99
CA LYS A 320 12.10 -35.27 -20.86
C LYS A 320 12.68 -35.03 -22.25
N GLU A 321 12.40 -33.88 -22.86
CA GLU A 321 12.93 -33.54 -24.19
C GLU A 321 14.44 -33.33 -24.15
N ARG A 322 14.93 -32.63 -23.12
CA ARG A 322 16.38 -32.44 -22.84
C ARG A 322 17.12 -33.76 -22.67
N CYS A 323 16.53 -34.69 -21.93
CA CYS A 323 17.09 -36.01 -21.70
C CYS A 323 17.04 -36.86 -22.98
N ARG A 324 15.91 -36.88 -23.70
CA ARG A 324 15.73 -37.64 -24.94
C ARG A 324 16.74 -37.22 -26.01
N LEU A 325 16.99 -35.91 -26.15
CA LEU A 325 18.01 -35.40 -27.07
C LEU A 325 19.42 -35.90 -26.72
N ARG A 326 19.76 -35.97 -25.42
CA ARG A 326 21.06 -36.48 -24.95
C ARG A 326 21.20 -37.98 -25.15
N ILE A 327 20.15 -38.75 -24.86
CA ILE A 327 20.13 -40.21 -25.12
C ILE A 327 20.26 -40.48 -26.62
N SER A 328 19.57 -39.72 -27.47
CA SER A 328 19.71 -39.84 -28.92
C SER A 328 21.14 -39.56 -29.39
N LYS A 329 21.82 -38.54 -28.82
CA LYS A 329 23.24 -38.26 -29.10
C LYS A 329 24.15 -39.39 -28.62
N LEU A 330 23.89 -39.98 -27.45
CA LEU A 330 24.61 -41.16 -26.96
C LEU A 330 24.47 -42.34 -27.93
N SER A 331 23.26 -42.60 -28.44
CA SER A 331 23.01 -43.64 -29.45
C SER A 331 23.75 -43.36 -30.77
N GLU A 332 23.84 -42.09 -31.21
CA GLU A 332 24.63 -41.72 -32.39
C GLU A 332 26.13 -41.94 -32.20
N LEU A 333 26.67 -41.53 -31.04
CA LEU A 333 28.06 -41.79 -30.66
C LEU A 333 28.35 -43.29 -30.59
N HIS A 334 27.40 -44.07 -30.08
CA HIS A 334 27.50 -45.52 -30.04
C HIS A 334 27.64 -46.12 -31.45
N LYS A 335 26.82 -45.71 -32.41
CA LYS A 335 26.94 -46.14 -33.81
C LYS A 335 28.29 -45.81 -34.43
N LEU A 336 28.89 -44.69 -34.02
CA LEU A 336 30.24 -44.32 -34.45
C LEU A 336 31.29 -45.26 -33.83
N ALA A 337 31.17 -45.61 -32.55
CA ALA A 337 32.05 -46.58 -31.89
C ALA A 337 32.06 -47.94 -32.59
N GLY A 338 30.88 -48.47 -32.95
CA GLY A 338 30.77 -49.71 -33.71
C GLY A 338 31.47 -49.66 -35.08
N LYS A 339 31.41 -48.51 -35.77
CA LYS A 339 32.14 -48.30 -37.04
C LYS A 339 33.65 -48.23 -36.82
N SER A 340 34.12 -47.54 -35.78
CA SER A 340 35.55 -47.45 -35.46
C SER A 340 36.16 -48.82 -35.19
N ILE A 341 35.42 -49.74 -34.57
CA ILE A 341 35.84 -51.15 -34.41
C ILE A 341 35.97 -51.83 -35.77
N SER A 342 34.95 -51.71 -36.63
CA SER A 342 34.98 -52.33 -37.97
C SER A 342 36.12 -51.82 -38.86
N ASN A 343 36.60 -50.60 -38.60
CA ASN A 343 37.69 -49.95 -39.34
C ASN A 343 39.07 -50.11 -38.66
N GLY A 344 39.14 -50.68 -37.45
CA GLY A 344 40.40 -50.82 -36.69
C GLY A 344 40.95 -49.50 -36.12
N GLU A 345 40.12 -48.49 -35.92
CA GLU A 345 40.51 -47.14 -35.49
C GLU A 345 40.48 -46.99 -33.96
N SER A 346 41.45 -47.61 -33.28
CA SER A 346 41.50 -47.66 -31.80
C SER A 346 41.51 -46.27 -31.12
N ASP A 347 42.26 -45.30 -31.66
CA ASP A 347 42.30 -43.93 -31.11
C ASP A 347 40.94 -43.24 -31.20
N MET A 348 40.18 -43.47 -32.28
CA MET A 348 38.84 -42.91 -32.46
C MET A 348 37.87 -43.55 -31.47
N LEU A 349 37.94 -44.87 -31.29
CA LEU A 349 37.11 -45.59 -30.32
C LEU A 349 37.28 -45.03 -28.90
N SER A 350 38.52 -44.82 -28.45
CA SER A 350 38.80 -44.23 -27.14
C SER A 350 38.24 -42.81 -26.99
N GLN A 351 38.33 -41.97 -28.03
CA GLN A 351 37.76 -40.62 -28.01
C GLN A 351 36.23 -40.65 -27.94
N VAL A 352 35.58 -41.56 -28.67
CA VAL A 352 34.13 -41.72 -28.66
C VAL A 352 33.66 -42.21 -27.29
N MET A 353 34.34 -43.18 -26.66
CA MET A 353 34.00 -43.65 -25.30
C MET A 353 34.11 -42.53 -24.26
N ALA A 354 35.15 -41.69 -24.32
CA ALA A 354 35.29 -40.54 -23.43
C ALA A 354 34.14 -39.53 -23.60
N LEU A 355 33.70 -39.29 -24.83
CA LEU A 355 32.53 -38.45 -25.09
C LEU A 355 31.24 -39.08 -24.55
N CYS A 356 31.03 -40.38 -24.76
CA CYS A 356 29.87 -41.10 -24.23
C CYS A 356 29.78 -40.98 -22.70
N GLN A 357 30.89 -41.20 -22.00
CA GLN A 357 30.96 -41.04 -20.54
C GLN A 357 30.61 -39.60 -20.12
N LYS A 358 31.21 -38.61 -20.78
CA LYS A 358 30.90 -37.20 -20.48
C LYS A 358 29.41 -36.89 -20.63
N PHE A 359 28.79 -37.30 -21.74
CA PHE A 359 27.36 -37.06 -21.97
C PHE A 359 26.46 -37.81 -20.98
N ALA A 360 26.82 -39.04 -20.59
CA ALA A 360 26.08 -39.82 -19.60
C ALA A 360 26.17 -39.21 -18.20
N VAL A 361 27.35 -38.72 -17.80
CA VAL A 361 27.54 -37.99 -16.53
C VAL A 361 26.74 -36.69 -16.52
N GLU A 362 26.84 -35.87 -17.58
CA GLU A 362 26.04 -34.64 -17.71
C GLU A 362 24.53 -34.91 -17.65
N LEU A 363 24.07 -36.01 -18.23
CA LEU A 363 22.66 -36.44 -18.16
C LEU A 363 22.27 -36.85 -16.74
N GLY A 364 23.14 -37.59 -16.03
CA GLY A 364 22.95 -37.97 -14.64
C GLY A 364 22.81 -36.74 -13.72
N GLU A 365 23.72 -35.78 -13.84
CA GLU A 365 23.68 -34.54 -13.04
C GLU A 365 22.41 -33.72 -13.27
N ILE A 366 21.89 -33.69 -14.50
CA ILE A 366 20.63 -33.03 -14.83
C ILE A 366 19.45 -33.74 -14.15
N LEU A 367 19.43 -35.07 -14.20
CA LEU A 367 18.36 -35.87 -13.61
C LEU A 367 18.36 -35.76 -12.07
N GLU A 368 19.52 -35.81 -11.43
CA GLU A 368 19.61 -35.66 -9.97
C GLU A 368 19.03 -34.33 -9.47
N LYS A 369 19.23 -33.24 -10.24
CA LYS A 369 18.74 -31.91 -9.89
C LYS A 369 17.26 -31.71 -10.21
N SER A 370 16.79 -32.22 -11.34
CA SER A 370 15.50 -31.84 -11.92
C SER A 370 14.46 -32.96 -11.92
N ALA A 371 14.81 -34.23 -11.71
CA ALA A 371 13.86 -35.34 -11.71
C ALA A 371 13.40 -35.74 -10.30
N ILE A 372 12.20 -36.29 -10.24
CA ILE A 372 11.64 -36.96 -9.06
C ILE A 372 12.10 -38.43 -9.09
N ASN A 373 12.74 -38.87 -8.01
CA ASN A 373 13.30 -40.22 -7.85
C ASN A 373 14.14 -40.68 -9.06
N PRO A 374 15.29 -40.01 -9.33
CA PRO A 374 16.12 -40.31 -10.49
C PRO A 374 16.98 -41.58 -10.34
N GLU A 375 16.94 -42.26 -9.19
CA GLU A 375 17.96 -43.24 -8.78
C GLU A 375 18.14 -44.39 -9.77
N ASN A 376 17.04 -44.92 -10.32
CA ASN A 376 17.10 -45.99 -11.31
C ASN A 376 17.77 -45.54 -12.60
N MET A 377 17.40 -44.36 -13.09
CA MET A 377 17.96 -43.80 -14.32
C MET A 377 19.43 -43.45 -14.16
N VAL A 378 19.80 -42.85 -13.03
CA VAL A 378 21.20 -42.54 -12.70
C VAL A 378 22.02 -43.83 -12.63
N LYS A 379 21.50 -44.87 -11.99
CA LYS A 379 22.16 -46.17 -11.92
C LYS A 379 22.40 -46.78 -13.32
N LEU A 380 21.41 -46.70 -14.23
CA LEU A 380 21.61 -47.15 -15.61
C LEU A 380 22.71 -46.36 -16.32
N LEU A 381 22.81 -45.05 -16.08
CA LEU A 381 23.87 -44.21 -16.66
C LEU A 381 25.25 -44.50 -16.05
N GLU A 382 25.31 -44.87 -14.77
CA GLU A 382 26.53 -45.35 -14.11
C GLU A 382 27.01 -46.67 -14.71
N GLU A 383 26.10 -47.65 -14.87
CA GLU A 383 26.36 -48.94 -15.53
C GLU A 383 26.85 -48.73 -16.98
N TYR A 384 26.25 -47.76 -17.70
CA TYR A 384 26.70 -47.37 -19.04
C TYR A 384 28.12 -46.78 -19.05
N CYS A 385 28.45 -45.91 -18.09
CA CYS A 385 29.79 -45.33 -17.95
C CYS A 385 30.86 -46.39 -17.61
N GLU A 386 30.52 -47.35 -16.74
CA GLU A 386 31.38 -48.48 -16.40
C GLU A 386 31.65 -49.35 -17.63
N ALA A 387 30.61 -49.64 -18.43
CA ALA A 387 30.76 -50.36 -19.68
C ALA A 387 31.70 -49.66 -20.67
N ALA A 388 31.55 -48.34 -20.84
CA ALA A 388 32.46 -47.54 -21.66
C ALA A 388 33.91 -47.55 -21.13
N TYR A 389 34.09 -47.59 -19.79
CA TYR A 389 35.41 -47.64 -19.16
C TYR A 389 36.10 -48.99 -19.42
N ARG A 390 35.36 -50.10 -19.38
CA ARG A 390 35.90 -51.44 -19.71
C ARG A 390 36.45 -51.50 -21.15
N ILE A 391 35.80 -50.83 -22.09
CA ILE A 391 36.30 -50.70 -23.47
C ILE A 391 37.60 -49.89 -23.50
N TYR A 392 37.65 -48.78 -22.77
CA TYR A 392 38.83 -47.92 -22.69
C TYR A 392 40.06 -48.62 -22.07
N GLU A 393 39.88 -49.42 -21.01
CA GLU A 393 40.98 -50.16 -20.37
C GLU A 393 41.41 -51.45 -21.12
N SER A 394 40.61 -51.91 -22.09
CA SER A 394 40.82 -53.23 -22.68
C SER A 394 42.20 -53.39 -23.32
N LYS A 395 42.93 -54.44 -22.90
CA LYS A 395 44.18 -54.91 -23.52
C LYS A 395 43.93 -56.30 -24.09
N GLU A 396 43.66 -56.33 -25.39
CA GLU A 396 43.68 -57.49 -26.32
C GLU A 396 42.80 -58.73 -26.04
N ASP A 397 42.13 -58.90 -24.89
CA ASP A 397 41.34 -60.12 -24.57
C ASP A 397 39.83 -59.91 -24.29
N ILE A 398 39.27 -58.74 -24.60
CA ILE A 398 37.85 -58.43 -24.34
C ILE A 398 37.08 -58.36 -25.67
N ASN A 399 35.92 -59.03 -25.75
CA ASN A 399 35.02 -58.90 -26.89
C ASN A 399 34.28 -57.56 -26.83
N ILE A 400 34.87 -56.53 -27.44
CA ILE A 400 34.33 -55.17 -27.47
C ILE A 400 32.90 -55.14 -28.05
N SER A 401 32.58 -56.05 -28.98
CA SER A 401 31.23 -56.14 -29.56
C SER A 401 30.16 -56.48 -28.53
N ASP A 402 30.46 -57.41 -27.60
CA ASP A 402 29.50 -57.82 -26.56
C ASP A 402 29.24 -56.68 -25.56
N ILE A 403 30.26 -55.86 -25.28
CA ILE A 403 30.12 -54.70 -24.38
C ILE A 403 29.31 -53.58 -25.06
N LEU A 404 29.49 -53.38 -26.37
CA LEU A 404 28.63 -52.45 -27.11
C LEU A 404 27.17 -52.92 -27.11
N ASP A 405 26.90 -54.20 -27.31
CA ASP A 405 25.53 -54.74 -27.23
C ASP A 405 24.92 -54.53 -25.82
N GLU A 406 25.71 -54.71 -24.76
CA GLU A 406 25.31 -54.40 -23.37
C GLU A 406 24.99 -52.91 -23.18
N MET A 407 25.84 -52.02 -23.70
CA MET A 407 25.63 -50.58 -23.65
C MET A 407 24.37 -50.14 -24.40
N ASP A 408 24.07 -50.74 -25.56
CA ASP A 408 22.85 -50.47 -26.33
C ASP A 408 21.60 -50.95 -25.57
N TYR A 409 21.69 -52.10 -24.90
CA TYR A 409 20.63 -52.59 -24.03
C TYR A 409 20.37 -51.61 -22.86
N ILE A 410 21.42 -51.12 -22.21
CA ILE A 410 21.31 -50.12 -21.13
C ILE A 410 20.64 -48.83 -21.63
N LEU A 411 21.01 -48.34 -22.82
CA LEU A 411 20.36 -47.16 -23.41
C LEU A 411 18.86 -47.41 -23.68
N SER A 412 18.47 -48.61 -24.13
CA SER A 412 17.05 -48.95 -24.34
C SER A 412 16.24 -48.98 -23.03
N LEU A 413 16.86 -49.45 -21.93
CA LEU A 413 16.26 -49.38 -20.59
C LEU A 413 16.14 -47.94 -20.13
N ALA A 414 17.17 -47.12 -20.36
CA ALA A 414 17.17 -45.70 -20.03
C ALA A 414 16.09 -44.92 -20.80
N GLU A 415 15.85 -45.24 -22.08
CA GLU A 415 14.73 -44.68 -22.85
C GLU A 415 13.37 -45.06 -22.24
N THR A 416 13.22 -46.29 -21.76
CA THR A 416 11.99 -46.75 -21.11
C THR A 416 11.77 -46.07 -19.77
N GLU A 417 12.82 -45.95 -18.95
CA GLU A 417 12.79 -45.29 -17.65
C GLU A 417 12.48 -43.79 -17.81
N LEU A 418 13.01 -43.15 -18.85
CA LEU A 418 12.74 -41.74 -19.15
C LEU A 418 11.24 -41.45 -19.34
N GLU A 419 10.46 -42.42 -19.83
CA GLU A 419 9.01 -42.24 -20.01
C GLU A 419 8.24 -42.17 -18.68
N ILE A 420 8.77 -42.73 -17.60
CA ILE A 420 8.16 -42.67 -16.26
C ILE A 420 8.74 -41.57 -15.36
N ILE A 421 9.91 -41.02 -15.71
CA ILE A 421 10.52 -39.90 -14.99
C ILE A 421 9.58 -38.69 -14.98
N LYS A 422 9.45 -38.08 -13.80
CA LYS A 422 8.73 -36.83 -13.61
C LYS A 422 9.72 -35.72 -13.28
N GLU A 423 9.39 -34.51 -13.71
CA GLU A 423 10.17 -33.30 -13.42
C GLU A 423 9.70 -32.69 -12.10
N ARG A 424 10.66 -32.23 -11.29
CA ARG A 424 10.39 -31.41 -10.10
C ARG A 424 9.90 -30.05 -10.53
N LYS A 425 9.03 -29.45 -9.71
CA LYS A 425 8.53 -28.11 -9.95
C LYS A 425 9.47 -27.09 -9.35
N GLU A 426 10.00 -26.23 -10.20
CA GLU A 426 10.73 -25.02 -9.82
C GLU A 426 9.77 -23.95 -9.26
N ILE A 427 9.92 -23.61 -7.98
CA ILE A 427 9.15 -22.56 -7.28
C ILE A 427 10.12 -21.51 -6.75
N VAL A 428 9.91 -20.25 -7.12
CA VAL A 428 10.76 -19.13 -6.71
C VAL A 428 10.01 -18.15 -5.83
N LEU A 429 10.52 -17.90 -4.62
CA LEU A 429 10.03 -16.90 -3.69
C LEU A 429 10.86 -15.61 -3.83
N LEU A 430 10.19 -14.47 -4.08
CA LEU A 430 10.81 -13.16 -4.25
C LEU A 430 10.46 -12.19 -3.09
N PRO A 431 10.95 -12.42 -1.85
CA PRO A 431 10.80 -11.44 -0.78
C PRO A 431 11.64 -10.19 -1.09
N PHE A 432 11.12 -9.00 -0.82
CA PHE A 432 11.86 -7.74 -0.99
C PHE A 432 12.14 -7.03 0.34
N LYS A 433 11.32 -7.29 1.37
CA LYS A 433 11.46 -6.76 2.73
C LYS A 433 11.48 -7.91 3.74
N VAL A 434 12.35 -7.82 4.75
CA VAL A 434 12.41 -8.82 5.84
C VAL A 434 11.11 -8.85 6.62
N SER A 435 10.50 -7.69 6.85
CA SER A 435 9.23 -7.57 7.60
C SER A 435 8.06 -8.33 6.96
N GLY A 436 8.12 -8.60 5.64
CA GLY A 436 7.12 -9.37 4.92
C GLY A 436 7.34 -10.87 4.94
N TRP A 437 8.49 -11.37 5.39
CA TRP A 437 8.83 -12.80 5.31
C TRP A 437 7.84 -13.68 6.08
N LYS A 438 7.38 -13.22 7.25
CA LYS A 438 6.36 -13.90 8.06
C LYS A 438 5.10 -14.29 7.28
N ASN A 439 4.75 -13.55 6.23
CA ASN A 439 3.58 -13.82 5.40
C ASN A 439 3.82 -14.92 4.35
N MET A 440 5.08 -15.11 3.93
CA MET A 440 5.47 -16.20 3.02
C MET A 440 5.74 -17.51 3.77
N MET A 441 6.00 -17.44 5.08
CA MET A 441 6.35 -18.62 5.89
C MET A 441 5.40 -19.81 5.74
N PRO A 442 4.06 -19.66 5.76
CA PRO A 442 3.18 -20.81 5.61
C PRO A 442 3.36 -21.49 4.24
N PHE A 443 3.70 -20.70 3.21
CA PHE A 443 3.90 -21.20 1.85
C PHE A 443 5.26 -21.89 1.74
N PHE A 444 6.30 -21.28 2.30
CA PHE A 444 7.63 -21.88 2.42
C PHE A 444 7.57 -23.22 3.15
N GLU A 445 6.91 -23.30 4.31
CA GLU A 445 6.78 -24.54 5.08
C GLU A 445 6.10 -25.67 4.32
N LYS A 446 5.12 -25.35 3.49
CA LYS A 446 4.39 -26.33 2.70
C LYS A 446 5.28 -27.05 1.69
N TYR A 447 6.28 -26.36 1.14
CA TYR A 447 7.06 -26.84 0.00
C TYR A 447 8.54 -27.13 0.30
N LYS A 448 9.10 -26.65 1.41
CA LYS A 448 10.53 -26.78 1.73
C LYS A 448 11.03 -28.24 1.83
N ASP A 449 10.16 -29.17 2.22
CA ASP A 449 10.48 -30.59 2.38
C ASP A 449 9.74 -31.46 1.33
N ASP A 450 9.12 -30.84 0.32
CA ASP A 450 8.38 -31.57 -0.73
C ASP A 450 9.36 -32.14 -1.77
N PRO A 451 9.49 -33.47 -1.90
CA PRO A 451 10.43 -34.08 -2.84
C PRO A 451 10.09 -33.82 -4.32
N GLU A 452 8.89 -33.33 -4.62
CA GLU A 452 8.47 -32.97 -5.98
C GLU A 452 8.78 -31.50 -6.33
N VAL A 453 9.39 -30.73 -5.42
CA VAL A 453 9.60 -29.28 -5.58
C VAL A 453 11.07 -28.92 -5.34
N ASN A 454 11.59 -28.08 -6.23
CA ASN A 454 12.80 -27.30 -5.99
C ASN A 454 12.34 -25.90 -5.56
N LEU A 455 12.58 -25.56 -4.28
CA LEU A 455 12.16 -24.29 -3.69
C LEU A 455 13.34 -23.33 -3.58
N HIS A 456 13.23 -22.21 -4.28
CA HIS A 456 14.25 -21.16 -4.34
C HIS A 456 13.80 -19.94 -3.55
N VAL A 457 14.68 -19.39 -2.71
CA VAL A 457 14.45 -18.11 -2.03
C VAL A 457 15.43 -17.10 -2.59
N VAL A 458 14.92 -16.15 -3.38
CA VAL A 458 15.72 -15.17 -4.11
C VAL A 458 15.29 -13.77 -3.65
N PRO A 459 15.84 -13.25 -2.54
CA PRO A 459 15.50 -11.91 -2.09
C PRO A 459 15.91 -10.87 -3.13
N ILE A 460 15.04 -9.90 -3.41
CA ILE A 460 15.25 -8.86 -4.43
C ILE A 460 15.41 -7.47 -3.79
N PRO A 461 16.17 -6.55 -4.41
CA PRO A 461 16.31 -5.19 -3.91
C PRO A 461 15.08 -4.34 -4.21
N TYR A 462 14.96 -3.23 -3.48
CA TYR A 462 14.00 -2.18 -3.76
C TYR A 462 14.64 -0.80 -3.56
N TYR A 463 13.94 0.24 -4.00
CA TYR A 463 14.35 1.64 -3.93
C TYR A 463 13.26 2.40 -3.19
N LEU A 464 13.65 3.23 -2.22
CA LEU A 464 12.74 4.16 -1.55
C LEU A 464 12.47 5.37 -2.44
N ARG A 465 11.28 5.96 -2.35
CA ARG A 465 10.98 7.24 -2.98
C ARG A 465 11.16 8.37 -1.96
N GLY A 466 12.05 9.30 -2.27
CA GLY A 466 12.37 10.43 -1.41
C GLY A 466 11.24 11.46 -1.31
N ARG A 467 11.55 12.59 -0.67
CA ARG A 467 10.66 13.75 -0.52
C ARG A 467 10.12 14.24 -1.87
N ASP A 468 10.97 14.30 -2.88
CA ASP A 468 10.65 14.74 -4.25
C ASP A 468 10.11 13.61 -5.14
N THR A 469 9.79 12.45 -4.56
CA THR A 469 9.36 11.21 -5.23
C THR A 469 10.43 10.52 -6.09
N SER A 470 11.66 11.04 -6.13
CA SER A 470 12.77 10.41 -6.85
C SER A 470 13.22 9.11 -6.16
N LEU A 471 13.67 8.15 -6.97
CA LEU A 471 14.24 6.90 -6.44
C LEU A 471 15.56 7.18 -5.74
N GLN A 472 15.64 6.74 -4.49
CA GLN A 472 16.83 6.81 -3.66
C GLN A 472 17.76 5.61 -3.94
N LYS A 473 18.79 5.45 -3.11
CA LYS A 473 19.75 4.34 -3.23
C LYS A 473 19.05 2.98 -3.10
N GLU A 474 19.57 1.99 -3.83
CA GLU A 474 19.18 0.59 -3.70
C GLU A 474 19.30 0.10 -2.25
N VAL A 475 18.21 -0.52 -1.77
CA VAL A 475 18.11 -1.20 -0.49
C VAL A 475 18.01 -2.70 -0.75
N TYR A 476 18.88 -3.49 -0.10
CA TYR A 476 18.88 -4.94 -0.18
C TYR A 476 18.82 -5.56 1.21
N GLU A 477 17.70 -6.18 1.53
CA GLU A 477 17.41 -6.75 2.84
C GLU A 477 17.62 -8.27 2.93
N GLY A 478 18.02 -8.94 1.83
CA GLY A 478 18.15 -10.39 1.79
C GLY A 478 19.09 -10.97 2.85
N TYR A 479 20.19 -10.29 3.18
CA TYR A 479 21.12 -10.73 4.23
C TYR A 479 20.55 -10.59 5.65
N ALA A 480 19.54 -9.74 5.85
CA ALA A 480 18.89 -9.55 7.13
C ALA A 480 17.87 -10.68 7.42
N LEU A 481 17.32 -11.34 6.40
CA LEU A 481 16.41 -12.50 6.57
C LEU A 481 17.04 -13.59 7.45
N LYS A 482 18.35 -13.77 7.35
CA LYS A 482 19.10 -14.77 8.12
C LYS A 482 19.34 -14.37 9.59
N LYS A 483 19.38 -13.06 9.90
CA LYS A 483 19.94 -12.54 11.15
C LYS A 483 18.94 -12.27 12.26
N PHE A 484 17.69 -11.94 11.92
CA PHE A 484 16.78 -11.30 12.87
C PHE A 484 15.61 -12.17 13.33
N GLU A 485 15.44 -13.37 12.78
CA GLU A 485 14.27 -14.19 13.07
C GLU A 485 14.62 -15.61 13.55
N VAL A 486 13.98 -15.98 14.66
CA VAL A 486 13.94 -17.35 15.17
C VAL A 486 12.55 -17.89 14.89
N TYR A 487 12.51 -19.03 14.20
CA TYR A 487 11.27 -19.67 13.82
C TYR A 487 11.15 -21.06 14.46
N LYS A 488 10.10 -21.27 15.26
CA LYS A 488 9.90 -22.50 16.09
C LYS A 488 11.15 -22.86 16.92
N GLY A 489 11.86 -21.87 17.43
CA GLY A 489 13.09 -22.05 18.20
C GLY A 489 14.35 -22.33 17.37
N VAL A 490 14.27 -22.29 16.04
CA VAL A 490 15.40 -22.49 15.12
C VAL A 490 15.72 -21.18 14.40
N PRO A 491 16.99 -20.71 14.40
CA PRO A 491 17.40 -19.55 13.60
C PRO A 491 17.08 -19.76 12.12
N LEU A 492 16.46 -18.77 11.46
CA LEU A 492 16.10 -18.86 10.04
C LEU A 492 17.31 -19.12 9.12
N GLU A 493 18.50 -18.66 9.49
CA GLU A 493 19.76 -18.96 8.77
C GLU A 493 20.06 -20.46 8.62
N LYS A 494 19.46 -21.31 9.47
CA LYS A 494 19.57 -22.78 9.39
C LYS A 494 18.45 -23.42 8.57
N LEU A 495 17.40 -22.67 8.27
CA LEU A 495 16.21 -23.14 7.57
C LEU A 495 16.12 -22.64 6.13
N ILE A 496 16.73 -21.50 5.83
CA ILE A 496 16.63 -20.81 4.55
C ILE A 496 18.01 -20.68 3.91
N GLU A 497 18.16 -21.31 2.77
CA GLU A 497 19.20 -20.98 1.81
C GLU A 497 18.69 -19.87 0.89
N ILE A 498 19.48 -18.79 0.75
CA ILE A 498 19.13 -17.66 -0.12
C ILE A 498 20.07 -17.69 -1.32
N GLU A 499 19.52 -17.37 -2.49
CA GLU A 499 20.26 -17.29 -3.74
C GLU A 499 20.38 -15.83 -4.20
N ASP A 500 21.48 -15.51 -4.88
CA ASP A 500 21.74 -14.15 -5.35
C ASP A 500 20.91 -13.85 -6.61
N TYR A 501 20.02 -12.86 -6.49
CA TYR A 501 19.15 -12.40 -7.57
C TYR A 501 19.89 -11.94 -8.83
N LYS A 502 21.18 -11.56 -8.71
CA LYS A 502 22.00 -11.12 -9.85
C LYS A 502 22.48 -12.29 -10.71
N THR A 503 22.60 -13.48 -10.12
CA THR A 503 23.13 -14.67 -10.79
C THR A 503 22.07 -15.75 -11.00
N PHE A 504 20.89 -15.60 -10.39
CA PHE A 504 19.80 -16.55 -10.51
C PHE A 504 19.28 -16.62 -11.96
N PRO A 505 19.19 -17.81 -12.58
CA PRO A 505 18.99 -17.95 -14.03
C PRO A 505 17.51 -17.94 -14.43
N PHE A 506 16.79 -16.84 -14.14
CA PHE A 506 15.34 -16.73 -14.39
C PHE A 506 14.92 -17.08 -15.82
N GLU A 507 15.63 -16.55 -16.82
CA GLU A 507 15.32 -16.73 -18.25
C GLU A 507 15.54 -18.16 -18.76
N ASP A 508 16.54 -18.86 -18.21
CA ASP A 508 16.87 -20.23 -18.60
C ASP A 508 16.02 -21.24 -17.82
N MET A 509 15.77 -20.98 -16.54
CA MET A 509 14.97 -21.84 -15.67
C MET A 509 13.49 -21.79 -16.04
N LYS A 510 12.96 -20.59 -16.33
CA LYS A 510 11.53 -20.31 -16.53
C LYS A 510 10.67 -21.00 -15.47
N PRO A 511 10.66 -20.57 -14.20
CA PRO A 511 10.07 -21.32 -13.09
C PRO A 511 8.61 -21.73 -13.30
N HIS A 512 8.17 -22.82 -12.69
CA HIS A 512 6.75 -23.19 -12.72
C HIS A 512 5.90 -22.17 -11.96
N VAL A 513 6.42 -21.67 -10.83
CA VAL A 513 5.75 -20.69 -9.98
C VAL A 513 6.74 -19.61 -9.57
N ILE A 514 6.33 -18.36 -9.72
CA ILE A 514 7.00 -17.21 -9.08
C ILE A 514 6.04 -16.61 -8.05
N VAL A 515 6.52 -16.43 -6.82
CA VAL A 515 5.75 -15.84 -5.72
C VAL A 515 6.31 -14.45 -5.41
N ILE A 516 5.47 -13.42 -5.58
CA ILE A 516 5.83 -12.02 -5.35
C ILE A 516 5.13 -11.46 -4.12
N GLN A 517 5.76 -10.41 -3.57
CA GLN A 517 5.28 -9.64 -2.42
C GLN A 517 5.04 -8.16 -2.73
N ASN A 518 5.74 -7.59 -3.71
CA ASN A 518 5.56 -6.20 -4.13
C ASN A 518 4.61 -6.15 -5.34
N PRO A 519 3.38 -5.62 -5.21
CA PRO A 519 2.39 -5.68 -6.29
C PRO A 519 2.30 -4.38 -7.14
N TYR A 520 3.16 -3.40 -6.91
CA TYR A 520 2.88 -2.02 -7.32
C TYR A 520 3.33 -1.67 -8.75
N ASP A 521 4.31 -2.38 -9.33
CA ASP A 521 4.88 -2.14 -10.68
C ASP A 521 5.09 -0.66 -11.05
N GLY A 522 5.61 0.11 -10.09
CA GLY A 522 5.92 1.54 -10.25
C GLY A 522 4.81 2.53 -9.90
N TYR A 523 3.64 2.05 -9.48
CA TYR A 523 2.54 2.91 -9.02
C TYR A 523 2.58 3.26 -7.52
N SER A 524 3.52 2.70 -6.75
CA SER A 524 3.72 3.10 -5.35
C SER A 524 4.50 4.41 -5.26
N MET A 525 4.01 5.32 -4.42
CA MET A 525 4.66 6.57 -4.06
C MET A 525 5.71 6.39 -2.96
N GLY A 526 5.84 5.19 -2.38
CA GLY A 526 6.72 4.92 -1.23
C GLY A 526 7.97 4.13 -1.59
N SER A 527 7.82 3.05 -2.35
CA SER A 527 8.96 2.20 -2.76
C SER A 527 8.69 1.47 -4.07
N GLU A 528 9.76 1.06 -4.74
CA GLU A 528 9.69 0.37 -6.03
C GLU A 528 10.77 -0.72 -6.12
N VAL A 529 10.44 -1.90 -6.65
CA VAL A 529 11.44 -2.94 -6.98
C VAL A 529 12.06 -2.66 -8.35
N ASN A 530 13.20 -3.28 -8.68
CA ASN A 530 13.74 -3.15 -10.03
C ASN A 530 12.70 -3.60 -11.07
N ARG A 531 12.56 -2.85 -12.18
CA ARG A 531 11.58 -3.10 -13.25
C ARG A 531 11.62 -4.52 -13.83
N TYR A 532 12.79 -5.19 -13.77
CA TYR A 532 12.92 -6.60 -14.12
C TYR A 532 11.93 -7.49 -13.34
N PHE A 533 11.68 -7.16 -12.06
CA PHE A 533 10.78 -7.88 -11.16
C PHE A 533 9.34 -7.36 -11.16
N PHE A 534 8.94 -6.52 -12.13
CA PHE A 534 7.54 -6.14 -12.29
C PHE A 534 6.70 -7.33 -12.74
N SER A 535 5.44 -7.37 -12.32
CA SER A 535 4.54 -8.50 -12.57
C SER A 535 4.34 -8.80 -14.06
N ASP A 536 4.37 -7.77 -14.92
CA ASP A 536 4.27 -7.90 -16.37
C ASP A 536 5.48 -8.60 -17.01
N ASN A 537 6.65 -8.51 -16.39
CA ASN A 537 7.86 -9.19 -16.83
C ASN A 537 7.95 -10.59 -16.23
N LEU A 538 7.67 -10.74 -14.93
CA LEU A 538 7.73 -12.02 -14.25
C LEU A 538 6.75 -13.05 -14.82
N LYS A 539 5.56 -12.64 -15.26
CA LYS A 539 4.60 -13.54 -15.93
C LYS A 539 5.13 -14.13 -17.23
N LYS A 540 6.04 -13.45 -17.91
CA LYS A 540 6.65 -13.99 -19.14
C LYS A 540 7.66 -15.11 -18.82
N LEU A 541 8.02 -15.28 -17.56
CA LEU A 541 9.05 -16.20 -17.09
C LEU A 541 8.48 -17.39 -16.33
N CYS A 542 7.16 -17.46 -16.09
CA CYS A 542 6.59 -18.54 -15.29
C CYS A 542 5.23 -19.03 -15.77
N ASP A 543 4.82 -20.23 -15.35
CA ASP A 543 3.47 -20.73 -15.63
C ASP A 543 2.42 -20.07 -14.74
N LYS A 544 2.81 -19.71 -13.51
CA LYS A 544 1.94 -19.08 -12.51
C LYS A 544 2.67 -18.01 -11.72
N LEU A 545 2.10 -16.82 -11.71
CA LEU A 545 2.45 -15.74 -10.80
C LEU A 545 1.52 -15.77 -9.59
N VAL A 546 2.09 -15.90 -8.40
CA VAL A 546 1.37 -15.92 -7.13
C VAL A 546 1.69 -14.65 -6.35
N TYR A 547 0.67 -13.98 -5.82
CA TYR A 547 0.83 -12.83 -4.94
C TYR A 547 0.48 -13.20 -3.50
N ILE A 548 1.39 -12.87 -2.58
CA ILE A 548 1.18 -12.92 -1.13
C ILE A 548 1.48 -11.51 -0.59
N PRO A 549 0.51 -10.81 0.04
CA PRO A 549 0.77 -9.49 0.61
C PRO A 549 1.96 -9.50 1.57
N TRP A 550 2.78 -8.45 1.53
CA TRP A 550 3.95 -8.29 2.40
C TRP A 550 3.62 -7.70 3.77
N PHE A 551 2.39 -7.28 3.98
CA PHE A 551 1.86 -6.72 5.22
C PHE A 551 0.64 -7.52 5.69
N ILE A 552 0.19 -7.24 6.91
CA ILE A 552 -1.02 -7.83 7.51
C ILE A 552 -1.87 -6.67 8.02
N THR A 553 -3.14 -6.60 7.63
CA THR A 553 -4.15 -5.69 8.19
C THR A 553 -5.06 -6.45 9.16
N ASP A 554 -6.01 -5.75 9.78
CA ASP A 554 -7.18 -6.37 10.37
C ASP A 554 -7.97 -7.21 9.35
N ASP A 555 -8.87 -8.03 9.86
CA ASP A 555 -9.77 -8.84 9.04
C ASP A 555 -10.90 -7.99 8.46
N ILE A 556 -10.62 -7.32 7.34
CA ILE A 556 -11.52 -6.36 6.68
C ILE A 556 -12.74 -7.10 6.08
N ASP A 557 -13.93 -6.86 6.64
CA ASP A 557 -15.21 -7.23 6.02
C ASP A 557 -15.82 -6.03 5.29
N ILE A 558 -15.85 -6.12 3.96
CA ILE A 558 -16.40 -5.07 3.10
C ILE A 558 -17.89 -4.77 3.33
N ASP A 559 -18.63 -5.70 3.95
CA ASP A 559 -20.05 -5.47 4.29
C ASP A 559 -20.23 -4.84 5.69
N ASP A 560 -19.16 -4.69 6.49
CA ASP A 560 -19.19 -4.00 7.77
C ASP A 560 -18.87 -2.50 7.60
N PRO A 561 -19.80 -1.58 7.93
CA PRO A 561 -19.55 -0.14 7.88
C PRO A 561 -18.32 0.31 8.70
N ALA A 562 -17.94 -0.40 9.76
CA ALA A 562 -16.74 -0.08 10.54
C ALA A 562 -15.43 -0.27 9.75
N CYS A 563 -15.46 -1.03 8.65
CA CYS A 563 -14.33 -1.25 7.76
C CYS A 563 -14.29 -0.27 6.57
N ALA A 564 -15.19 0.74 6.50
CA ALA A 564 -15.32 1.61 5.34
C ALA A 564 -14.00 2.32 4.96
N MET A 565 -13.22 2.76 5.95
CA MET A 565 -11.93 3.42 5.72
C MET A 565 -10.86 2.42 5.24
N ASP A 566 -10.85 1.21 5.80
CA ASP A 566 -9.96 0.14 5.35
C ASP A 566 -10.24 -0.21 3.88
N VAL A 567 -11.52 -0.37 3.52
CA VAL A 567 -11.98 -0.63 2.15
C VAL A 567 -11.58 0.51 1.21
N ALA A 568 -11.71 1.76 1.63
CA ALA A 568 -11.27 2.91 0.84
C ALA A 568 -9.76 2.84 0.53
N ASN A 569 -8.94 2.37 1.47
CA ASN A 569 -7.50 2.22 1.30
C ASN A 569 -7.08 1.00 0.46
N MET A 570 -7.97 0.01 0.25
CA MET A 570 -7.69 -1.15 -0.62
C MET A 570 -7.30 -0.73 -2.04
N ARG A 571 -7.71 0.46 -2.51
CA ARG A 571 -7.27 1.02 -3.79
C ARG A 571 -5.74 1.17 -3.94
N HIS A 572 -5.00 1.24 -2.84
CA HIS A 572 -3.55 1.47 -2.87
C HIS A 572 -2.75 0.16 -2.95
N TYR A 573 -3.35 -0.99 -2.69
CA TYR A 573 -2.65 -2.28 -2.65
C TYR A 573 -3.42 -3.46 -3.29
N VAL A 574 -4.70 -3.28 -3.62
CA VAL A 574 -5.53 -4.27 -4.32
C VAL A 574 -5.71 -3.90 -5.79
N THR A 575 -6.04 -2.65 -6.08
CA THR A 575 -6.22 -2.17 -7.47
C THR A 575 -4.89 -1.74 -8.09
N VAL A 576 -3.90 -2.64 -8.05
CA VAL A 576 -2.52 -2.43 -8.50
C VAL A 576 -2.10 -3.54 -9.47
N PRO A 577 -1.10 -3.31 -10.35
CA PRO A 577 -0.80 -4.23 -11.44
C PRO A 577 -0.51 -5.66 -10.99
N GLY A 578 0.31 -5.88 -9.96
CA GLY A 578 0.66 -7.21 -9.47
C GLY A 578 -0.53 -8.04 -9.00
N CYS A 579 -1.53 -7.41 -8.38
CA CYS A 579 -2.78 -8.07 -8.00
C CYS A 579 -3.61 -8.47 -9.22
N VAL A 580 -3.74 -7.57 -10.20
CA VAL A 580 -4.50 -7.85 -11.43
C VAL A 580 -3.82 -8.92 -12.28
N SER A 581 -2.49 -8.88 -12.33
CA SER A 581 -1.64 -9.79 -13.09
C SER A 581 -1.60 -11.20 -12.51
N ALA A 582 -1.66 -11.35 -11.18
CA ALA A 582 -1.53 -12.64 -10.51
C ALA A 582 -2.57 -13.67 -10.97
N ASP A 583 -2.13 -14.93 -11.05
CA ASP A 583 -3.01 -16.09 -11.28
C ASP A 583 -3.61 -16.61 -9.99
N LEU A 584 -2.94 -16.33 -8.87
CA LEU A 584 -3.35 -16.73 -7.53
C LEU A 584 -2.97 -15.63 -6.54
N ILE A 585 -3.92 -15.19 -5.73
CA ILE A 585 -3.72 -14.29 -4.60
C ILE A 585 -4.04 -15.07 -3.34
N LEU A 586 -3.08 -15.13 -2.41
CA LEU A 586 -3.24 -15.87 -1.16
C LEU A 586 -3.41 -14.90 0.00
N LEU A 587 -4.53 -15.03 0.70
CA LEU A 587 -4.94 -14.15 1.80
C LEU A 587 -5.18 -14.95 3.08
N PRO A 588 -5.11 -14.31 4.26
CA PRO A 588 -5.15 -15.04 5.52
C PRO A 588 -6.55 -15.43 5.98
N THR A 589 -7.59 -14.70 5.55
CA THR A 589 -8.96 -14.83 6.08
C THR A 589 -10.01 -14.76 4.97
N GLU A 590 -11.21 -15.25 5.27
CA GLU A 590 -12.32 -15.23 4.33
C GLU A 590 -12.89 -13.82 4.11
N ASN A 591 -12.90 -12.95 5.13
CA ASN A 591 -13.37 -11.57 4.94
C ASN A 591 -12.43 -10.80 4.01
N LEU A 592 -11.11 -10.90 4.20
CA LEU A 592 -10.15 -10.32 3.24
C LEU A 592 -10.31 -10.89 1.84
N ARG A 593 -10.53 -12.20 1.70
CA ARG A 593 -10.83 -12.83 0.39
C ARG A 593 -12.05 -12.19 -0.27
N LYS A 594 -13.16 -12.10 0.45
CA LYS A 594 -14.40 -11.48 -0.03
C LYS A 594 -14.19 -10.02 -0.42
N SER A 595 -13.49 -9.25 0.41
CA SER A 595 -13.17 -7.84 0.19
C SER A 595 -12.31 -7.65 -1.06
N TYR A 596 -11.24 -8.45 -1.25
CA TYR A 596 -10.40 -8.41 -2.45
C TYR A 596 -11.20 -8.74 -3.71
N ILE A 597 -12.05 -9.78 -3.68
CA ILE A 597 -12.90 -10.16 -4.82
C ILE A 597 -13.82 -9.00 -5.21
N ARG A 598 -14.48 -8.36 -4.23
CA ARG A 598 -15.39 -7.25 -4.48
C ARG A 598 -14.66 -6.04 -5.08
N VAL A 599 -13.57 -5.60 -4.45
CA VAL A 599 -12.77 -4.44 -4.91
C VAL A 599 -12.19 -4.68 -6.31
N LEU A 600 -11.63 -5.86 -6.59
CA LEU A 600 -11.12 -6.21 -7.92
C LEU A 600 -12.25 -6.30 -8.97
N THR A 601 -13.43 -6.79 -8.58
CA THR A 601 -14.59 -6.85 -9.48
C THR A 601 -15.08 -5.45 -9.85
N GLU A 602 -15.15 -4.54 -8.88
CA GLU A 602 -15.57 -3.15 -9.12
C GLU A 602 -14.54 -2.39 -9.98
N PHE A 603 -13.25 -2.63 -9.74
CA PHE A 603 -12.16 -1.99 -10.48
C PHE A 603 -11.98 -2.52 -11.90
N CYS A 604 -12.00 -3.84 -12.08
CA CYS A 604 -11.74 -4.49 -13.38
C CYS A 604 -13.01 -4.75 -14.21
N GLY A 605 -14.19 -4.45 -13.67
CA GLY A 605 -15.48 -4.69 -14.31
C GLY A 605 -16.13 -6.00 -13.85
N TYR A 606 -17.46 -5.98 -13.75
CA TYR A 606 -18.26 -7.08 -13.20
C TYR A 606 -18.14 -8.40 -13.98
N GLU A 607 -17.76 -8.35 -15.25
CA GLU A 607 -17.47 -9.53 -16.07
C GLU A 607 -16.28 -10.36 -15.56
N THR A 608 -15.41 -9.76 -14.74
CA THR A 608 -14.20 -10.41 -14.20
C THR A 608 -14.45 -11.17 -12.90
N LYS A 609 -15.66 -11.10 -12.32
CA LYS A 609 -15.98 -11.68 -11.01
C LYS A 609 -15.60 -13.15 -10.86
N GLU A 610 -15.98 -14.00 -11.81
CA GLU A 610 -15.70 -15.45 -11.77
C GLU A 610 -14.19 -15.75 -11.75
N ARG A 611 -13.37 -14.89 -12.38
CA ARG A 611 -11.92 -15.00 -12.31
C ARG A 611 -11.45 -14.80 -10.87
N TRP A 612 -11.89 -13.72 -10.22
CA TRP A 612 -11.45 -13.38 -8.86
C TRP A 612 -11.89 -14.42 -7.83
N GLU A 613 -13.10 -14.97 -7.96
CA GLU A 613 -13.58 -16.05 -7.09
C GLU A 613 -12.69 -17.30 -7.14
N ARG A 614 -12.08 -17.59 -8.29
CA ARG A 614 -11.12 -18.69 -8.49
C ARG A 614 -9.70 -18.31 -8.08
N CYS A 615 -9.26 -17.11 -8.40
CA CYS A 615 -7.88 -16.64 -8.23
C CYS A 615 -7.57 -16.16 -6.81
N VAL A 616 -8.54 -15.64 -6.06
CA VAL A 616 -8.32 -15.19 -4.68
C VAL A 616 -8.70 -16.32 -3.72
N GLN A 617 -7.75 -16.79 -2.92
CA GLN A 617 -7.92 -17.95 -2.04
C GLN A 617 -7.39 -17.67 -0.63
N VAL A 618 -7.99 -18.34 0.35
CA VAL A 618 -7.51 -18.33 1.74
C VAL A 618 -6.40 -19.36 1.91
N PHE A 619 -5.28 -18.96 2.49
CA PHE A 619 -4.13 -19.84 2.71
C PHE A 619 -3.96 -20.16 4.19
N ASN A 620 -4.48 -21.34 4.57
CA ASN A 620 -4.34 -22.00 5.88
C ASN A 620 -4.59 -21.09 7.11
N GLY A 621 -5.85 -20.69 7.32
CA GLY A 621 -6.27 -19.70 8.34
C GLY A 621 -5.93 -20.03 9.80
N ALA A 622 -5.71 -21.30 10.17
CA ALA A 622 -5.37 -21.66 11.56
C ALA A 622 -4.00 -21.14 12.02
N TYR A 623 -3.03 -21.04 11.11
CA TYR A 623 -1.67 -20.59 11.42
C TYR A 623 -1.58 -19.06 11.44
N ILE A 624 -2.28 -18.37 10.54
CA ILE A 624 -2.26 -16.91 10.46
C ILE A 624 -3.11 -16.27 11.57
N ASN A 625 -4.22 -16.90 11.98
CA ASN A 625 -4.97 -16.46 13.16
C ASN A 625 -4.10 -16.43 14.43
N SER A 626 -3.15 -17.36 14.58
CA SER A 626 -2.20 -17.34 15.71
C SER A 626 -1.17 -16.20 15.66
N ILE A 627 -0.93 -15.63 14.47
CA ILE A 627 -0.08 -14.44 14.27
C ILE A 627 -0.88 -13.17 14.57
N LEU A 628 -2.13 -13.08 14.09
CA LEU A 628 -3.06 -11.98 14.38
C LEU A 628 -3.34 -11.86 15.89
N GLU A 629 -3.64 -12.97 16.57
CA GLU A 629 -3.84 -13.01 18.04
C GLU A 629 -2.60 -12.59 18.86
N ARG A 630 -1.39 -12.63 18.27
CA ARG A 630 -0.15 -12.18 18.90
C ARG A 630 0.14 -10.71 18.66
N VAL A 631 -0.32 -10.15 17.55
CA VAL A 631 -0.25 -8.71 17.28
C VAL A 631 -1.23 -7.95 18.17
N GLU A 632 -2.39 -8.53 18.49
CA GLU A 632 -3.33 -7.95 19.49
C GLU A 632 -2.79 -7.92 20.94
N ARG A 633 -1.60 -8.49 21.21
CA ARG A 633 -1.01 -8.62 22.56
C ARG A 633 0.31 -7.86 22.76
N VAL A 634 0.78 -7.12 21.75
CA VAL A 634 1.99 -6.27 21.83
C VAL A 634 1.56 -4.85 21.53
#